data_AF-G3RFJ6-F1
#
_entry.id   AF-G3RFJ6-F1
#
_cell.length_a   1.000
_cell.length_b   1.000
_cell.length_c   1.000
_cell.angle_alpha   90.00
_cell.angle_beta   90.00
_cell.angle_gamma   90.00
#
_symmetry.space_group_name_H-M   'P 1'
#
loop_
_entity.id
_entity.type
_entity.pdbx_description
1 polymer ?
#
loop_
_entity_poly.entity_id
_entity_poly.type
_entity_poly.pdbx_seq_one_letter_code
_entity_poly.pdbx_strand_id
1 'polypeptide(L)'
;MSHQPLSCLTEKEDSPSESTGNGPPHLAHPNLDTFTPEELLQQMKELLTENHQLKEAMKLNNQAMKGRFEELSAWTEKQKEERQFFEIQSKEAKERLMALSHENEKLKEELGKLKGKSERSSEDPTDDSRLPRAEAEQEKDQLRTQVVRLQAEKADLLGIVSELQLKLNSSGSSEDSFVEIRMAEGEAEGSVKEIKHSPGPTRTVSTGTALSKYRSRSAEGAKNYLEHEELTVSQLLLCLREGNQKVERLEVALKEAKERVSDFEKKTSNRSEIETQTEGSTEKENDEEKGPETVGSEVEALNLQVTSLFKELQEAHTKLSEAELMKKRLQEKSKLTVLQMTHNKLLQEHNNALKTIEELTRKESEKVDRAVLKELSEKLELAEKALASKQLQMDEMKQTIAKQEEDLETMTILRAQMEVYCSDFHAERAAREKIHEEKEQLALQLAVLLKENDAFEDGGRQSLMEMQSRHGARTSDSDQQAYLVQRGAEDRDWRQQRNIPIHSCPKCGEVLPDIDTLQIHVMDCII
;
A
#
# COMPACT_ATOMS: atom_id res chain seq x y z
N MET A 1 -40.58 -26.23 -37.98
CA MET A 1 -40.40 -24.91 -38.61
C MET A 1 -38.95 -24.80 -39.03
N SER A 2 -38.74 -24.51 -40.30
CA SER A 2 -37.49 -24.67 -41.05
C SER A 2 -36.97 -23.29 -41.43
N HIS A 3 -35.72 -22.94 -41.08
CA HIS A 3 -34.93 -21.82 -41.63
C HIS A 3 -33.44 -22.13 -41.29
N GLN A 4 -32.63 -22.71 -42.19
CA GLN A 4 -31.88 -22.12 -43.32
C GLN A 4 -30.80 -21.09 -42.90
N PRO A 5 -29.50 -21.32 -43.20
CA PRO A 5 -28.44 -20.32 -43.03
C PRO A 5 -28.25 -19.44 -44.28
N LEU A 6 -27.92 -18.18 -44.01
CA LEU A 6 -27.66 -17.10 -44.95
C LEU A 6 -26.37 -17.34 -45.75
N SER A 7 -26.53 -17.45 -47.07
CA SER A 7 -25.49 -17.27 -48.07
C SER A 7 -25.30 -15.78 -48.37
N CYS A 8 -24.07 -15.26 -48.27
CA CYS A 8 -23.72 -13.93 -48.77
C CYS A 8 -22.66 -14.08 -49.87
N LEU A 9 -23.01 -13.56 -51.05
CA LEU A 9 -22.19 -13.44 -52.24
C LEU A 9 -21.32 -12.19 -52.14
N THR A 10 -20.03 -12.30 -52.50
CA THR A 10 -19.24 -11.17 -53.02
C THR A 10 -18.30 -11.69 -54.11
N GLU A 11 -18.75 -11.41 -55.34
CA GLU A 11 -18.02 -10.88 -56.51
C GLU A 11 -16.59 -11.36 -56.80
N LYS A 12 -16.44 -11.91 -58.01
CA LYS A 12 -15.19 -12.12 -58.72
C LYS A 12 -14.62 -10.78 -59.17
N GLU A 13 -13.36 -10.53 -58.89
CA GLU A 13 -12.55 -9.54 -59.59
C GLU A 13 -11.24 -10.22 -60.03
N ASP A 14 -11.06 -10.31 -61.35
CA ASP A 14 -9.85 -10.77 -62.02
C ASP A 14 -8.74 -9.72 -61.89
N SER A 15 -7.50 -10.13 -61.58
CA SER A 15 -6.17 -9.61 -62.06
C SER A 15 -5.04 -9.89 -61.02
N PRO A 16 -3.76 -9.77 -61.41
CA PRO A 16 -2.89 -10.83 -61.91
C PRO A 16 -1.94 -11.40 -60.84
N SER A 17 -1.35 -12.55 -61.15
CA SER A 17 -0.31 -13.23 -60.38
C SER A 17 0.92 -12.35 -60.13
N GLU A 18 1.02 -11.74 -58.95
CA GLU A 18 2.27 -11.25 -58.39
C GLU A 18 2.98 -12.39 -57.64
N SER A 19 3.97 -12.98 -58.31
CA SER A 19 4.99 -13.82 -57.69
C SER A 19 5.82 -12.94 -56.75
N THR A 20 5.49 -12.91 -55.47
CA THR A 20 6.37 -12.36 -54.43
C THR A 20 7.52 -13.34 -54.19
N GLY A 21 8.52 -13.26 -55.06
CA GLY A 21 9.82 -13.89 -54.87
C GLY A 21 10.55 -13.21 -53.71
N ASN A 22 10.45 -13.81 -52.53
CA ASN A 22 11.39 -13.57 -51.42
C ASN A 22 12.12 -14.88 -51.10
N GLY A 23 12.79 -15.42 -52.12
CA GLY A 23 13.84 -16.42 -51.96
C GLY A 23 15.20 -15.70 -52.03
N PRO A 24 16.20 -16.05 -51.19
CA PRO A 24 17.53 -15.46 -51.28
C PRO A 24 18.09 -15.64 -52.69
N PRO A 25 18.82 -14.66 -53.24
CA PRO A 25 19.42 -14.80 -54.56
C PRO A 25 20.40 -15.97 -54.53
N HIS A 26 20.14 -16.94 -55.41
CA HIS A 26 21.03 -17.95 -55.96
C HIS A 26 22.49 -17.79 -55.50
N LEU A 27 22.85 -18.43 -54.37
CA LEU A 27 24.24 -18.75 -54.11
C LEU A 27 24.61 -19.83 -55.11
N ALA A 28 25.52 -19.50 -56.02
CA ALA A 28 26.14 -20.48 -56.91
C ALA A 28 26.54 -21.71 -56.09
N HIS A 29 26.14 -22.89 -56.56
CA HIS A 29 26.58 -24.15 -55.98
C HIS A 29 28.12 -24.12 -55.86
N PRO A 30 28.71 -24.42 -54.69
CA PRO A 30 30.15 -24.44 -54.53
C PRO A 30 30.71 -25.46 -55.53
N ASN A 31 31.53 -24.98 -56.45
CA ASN A 31 32.19 -25.80 -57.45
C ASN A 31 33.21 -26.68 -56.72
N LEU A 32 32.91 -27.98 -56.58
CA LEU A 32 33.75 -28.96 -55.87
C LEU A 32 35.16 -29.08 -56.46
N ASP A 33 35.38 -28.59 -57.69
CA ASP A 33 36.67 -28.63 -58.38
C ASP A 33 37.68 -27.56 -57.90
N THR A 34 37.36 -26.78 -56.85
CA THR A 34 38.22 -25.68 -56.36
C THR A 34 38.91 -25.97 -55.02
N PHE A 35 38.54 -27.04 -54.31
CA PHE A 35 39.09 -27.37 -53.00
C PHE A 35 40.17 -28.44 -53.11
N THR A 36 41.33 -28.20 -52.51
CA THR A 36 42.33 -29.24 -52.34
C THR A 36 41.80 -30.31 -51.37
N PRO A 37 42.19 -31.60 -51.51
CA PRO A 37 41.74 -32.67 -50.61
C PRO A 37 41.98 -32.36 -49.12
N GLU A 38 43.07 -31.65 -48.82
CA GLU A 38 43.40 -31.17 -47.47
C GLU A 38 42.41 -30.13 -46.93
N GLU A 39 41.93 -29.19 -47.75
CA GLU A 39 40.95 -28.18 -47.36
C GLU A 39 39.58 -28.82 -47.08
N LEU A 40 39.17 -29.80 -47.89
CA LEU A 40 37.93 -30.53 -47.66
C LEU A 40 37.97 -31.34 -46.35
N LEU A 41 39.11 -31.97 -46.04
CA LEU A 41 39.32 -32.67 -44.77
C LEU A 41 39.30 -31.71 -43.58
N GLN A 42 39.84 -30.50 -43.72
CA GLN A 42 39.80 -29.48 -42.69
C GLN A 42 38.36 -29.01 -42.44
N GLN A 43 37.61 -28.73 -43.51
CA GLN A 43 36.20 -28.36 -43.42
C GLN A 43 35.34 -29.47 -42.78
N MET A 44 35.62 -30.73 -43.10
CA MET A 44 34.91 -31.87 -42.49
C MET A 44 35.21 -32.00 -41.00
N LYS A 45 36.46 -31.74 -40.55
CA LYS A 45 36.79 -31.70 -39.13
C LYS A 45 36.07 -30.57 -38.40
N GLU A 46 36.01 -29.40 -39.02
CA GLU A 46 35.34 -28.22 -38.48
C GLU A 46 33.83 -28.48 -38.31
N LEU A 47 33.17 -29.03 -39.34
CA LEU A 47 31.78 -29.45 -39.27
C LEU A 47 31.52 -30.53 -38.21
N LEU A 48 32.45 -31.47 -38.01
CA LEU A 48 32.32 -32.47 -36.94
C LEU A 48 32.42 -31.83 -35.55
N THR A 49 33.32 -30.85 -35.36
CA THR A 49 33.43 -30.12 -34.10
C THR A 49 32.20 -29.25 -33.83
N GLU A 50 31.70 -28.55 -34.84
CA GLU A 50 30.47 -27.75 -34.76
C GLU A 50 29.26 -28.65 -34.46
N ASN A 51 29.15 -29.81 -35.11
CA ASN A 51 28.08 -30.78 -34.84
C ASN A 51 28.13 -31.31 -33.40
N HIS A 52 29.32 -31.55 -32.87
CA HIS A 52 29.48 -31.97 -31.48
C HIS A 52 29.08 -30.84 -30.51
N GLN A 53 29.53 -29.61 -30.76
CA GLN A 53 29.16 -28.45 -29.95
C GLN A 53 27.65 -28.18 -29.98
N LEU A 54 27.01 -28.32 -31.14
CA LEU A 54 25.56 -28.20 -31.27
C LEU A 54 24.82 -29.27 -30.47
N LYS A 55 25.30 -30.52 -30.46
CA LYS A 55 24.72 -31.59 -29.64
C LYS A 55 24.83 -31.30 -28.16
N GLU A 56 25.98 -30.84 -27.68
CA GLU A 56 26.15 -30.48 -26.27
C GLU A 56 25.32 -29.25 -25.88
N ALA A 57 25.26 -28.23 -26.76
CA ALA A 57 24.40 -27.07 -26.55
C ALA A 57 22.92 -27.45 -26.48
N MET A 58 22.45 -28.34 -27.37
CA MET A 58 21.07 -28.84 -27.37
C MET A 58 20.76 -29.64 -26.11
N LYS A 59 21.71 -30.46 -25.63
CA LYS A 59 21.57 -31.21 -24.39
C LYS A 59 21.46 -30.29 -23.17
N LEU A 60 22.30 -29.27 -23.08
CA LEU A 60 22.24 -28.26 -22.02
C LEU A 60 20.93 -27.46 -22.07
N ASN A 61 20.47 -27.09 -23.28
CA ASN A 61 19.19 -26.40 -23.46
C ASN A 61 18.02 -27.28 -22.99
N ASN A 62 17.97 -28.54 -23.40
CA ASN A 62 16.94 -29.49 -22.94
C ASN A 62 16.94 -29.66 -21.42
N GLN A 63 18.12 -29.71 -20.80
CA GLN A 63 18.23 -29.80 -19.34
C GLN A 63 17.72 -28.52 -18.66
N ALA A 64 18.04 -27.34 -19.20
CA ALA A 64 17.55 -26.07 -18.71
C ALA A 64 16.02 -25.95 -18.85
N MET A 65 15.46 -26.38 -19.99
CA MET A 65 14.02 -26.41 -20.23
C MET A 65 13.30 -27.35 -19.26
N LYS A 66 13.91 -28.52 -18.97
CA LYS A 66 13.38 -29.44 -17.96
C LYS A 66 13.35 -28.80 -16.57
N GLY A 67 14.42 -28.11 -16.16
CA GLY A 67 14.46 -27.38 -14.90
C GLY A 67 13.39 -26.29 -14.81
N ARG A 68 13.23 -25.50 -15.87
CA ARG A 68 12.16 -24.47 -15.95
C ARG A 68 10.76 -25.08 -15.88
N PHE A 69 10.54 -26.23 -16.50
CA PHE A 69 9.26 -26.93 -16.42
C PHE A 69 8.96 -27.43 -15.00
N GLU A 70 9.97 -27.97 -14.31
CA GLU A 70 9.85 -28.39 -12.91
C GLU A 70 9.55 -27.19 -11.99
N GLU A 71 10.20 -26.04 -12.20
CA GLU A 71 9.93 -24.80 -11.46
C GLU A 71 8.52 -24.26 -11.71
N LEU A 72 8.06 -24.22 -12.97
CA LEU A 72 6.70 -23.81 -13.32
C LEU A 72 5.64 -24.75 -12.73
N SER A 73 5.93 -26.05 -12.70
CA SER A 73 5.04 -27.04 -12.10
C SER A 73 4.95 -26.85 -10.58
N ALA A 74 6.08 -26.63 -9.91
CA ALA A 74 6.12 -26.36 -8.47
C ALA A 74 5.42 -25.03 -8.13
N TRP A 75 5.63 -23.98 -8.92
CA TRP A 75 4.95 -22.70 -8.76
C TRP A 75 3.44 -22.83 -8.92
N THR A 76 2.99 -23.59 -9.92
CA THR A 76 1.57 -23.86 -10.16
C THR A 76 0.92 -24.60 -8.99
N GLU A 77 1.58 -25.61 -8.44
CA GLU A 77 1.06 -26.33 -7.27
C GLU A 77 1.02 -25.42 -6.03
N LYS A 78 2.04 -24.59 -5.82
CA LYS A 78 2.03 -23.59 -4.74
C LYS A 78 0.88 -22.60 -4.87
N GLN A 79 0.59 -22.11 -6.07
CA GLN A 79 -0.56 -21.22 -6.32
C GLN A 79 -1.90 -21.90 -5.99
N LYS A 80 -2.00 -23.21 -6.26
CA LYS A 80 -3.17 -24.00 -5.90
C LYS A 80 -3.30 -24.20 -4.39
N GLU A 81 -2.20 -24.49 -3.69
CA GLU A 81 -2.17 -24.58 -2.22
C GLU A 81 -2.57 -23.25 -1.56
N GLU A 82 -2.03 -22.12 -2.03
CA GLU A 82 -2.39 -20.79 -1.53
C GLU A 82 -3.88 -20.48 -1.74
N ARG A 83 -4.44 -20.83 -2.91
CA ARG A 83 -5.88 -20.69 -3.17
C ARG A 83 -6.72 -21.54 -2.21
N GLN A 84 -6.33 -22.80 -1.99
CA GLN A 84 -7.02 -23.70 -1.05
C GLN A 84 -6.95 -23.17 0.38
N PHE A 85 -5.81 -22.62 0.80
CA PHE A 85 -5.67 -21.99 2.11
C PHE A 85 -6.66 -20.84 2.31
N PHE A 86 -6.77 -19.92 1.35
CA PHE A 86 -7.74 -18.82 1.42
C PHE A 86 -9.19 -19.31 1.38
N GLU A 87 -9.48 -20.37 0.61
CA GLU A 87 -10.81 -20.97 0.56
C GLU A 87 -11.21 -21.58 1.92
N ILE A 88 -10.30 -22.31 2.57
CA ILE A 88 -10.50 -22.84 3.92
C ILE A 88 -10.70 -21.70 4.92
N GLN A 89 -9.84 -20.69 4.90
CA GLN A 89 -9.94 -19.55 5.81
C GLN A 89 -11.27 -18.78 5.62
N SER A 90 -11.69 -18.59 4.37
CA SER A 90 -12.99 -17.97 4.06
C SER A 90 -14.15 -18.82 4.57
N LYS A 91 -14.08 -20.14 4.40
CA LYS A 91 -15.10 -21.07 4.91
C LYS A 91 -15.19 -21.02 6.44
N GLU A 92 -14.06 -21.07 7.14
CA GLU A 92 -14.04 -20.95 8.60
C GLU A 92 -14.57 -19.60 9.07
N ALA A 93 -14.23 -18.49 8.39
CA ALA A 93 -14.74 -17.17 8.72
C ALA A 93 -16.27 -17.11 8.56
N LYS A 94 -16.81 -17.70 7.49
CA LYS A 94 -18.25 -17.82 7.27
C LYS A 94 -18.92 -18.66 8.35
N GLU A 95 -18.33 -19.79 8.73
CA GLU A 95 -18.85 -20.64 9.81
C GLU A 95 -18.87 -19.90 11.16
N ARG A 96 -17.80 -19.16 11.50
CA ARG A 96 -17.74 -18.31 12.70
C ARG A 96 -18.82 -17.21 12.67
N LEU A 97 -19.03 -16.56 11.53
CA LEU A 97 -20.07 -15.55 11.37
C LEU A 97 -21.48 -16.15 11.51
N MET A 98 -21.74 -17.31 10.92
CA MET A 98 -23.02 -18.01 11.07
C MET A 98 -23.28 -18.41 12.54
N ALA A 99 -22.25 -18.91 13.24
CA ALA A 99 -22.37 -19.25 14.65
C ALA A 99 -22.70 -18.01 15.52
N LEU A 100 -21.96 -16.90 15.33
CA LEU A 100 -22.23 -15.64 16.03
C LEU A 100 -23.60 -15.06 15.67
N SER A 101 -24.06 -15.21 14.43
CA SER A 101 -25.40 -14.77 14.02
C SER A 101 -26.47 -15.56 14.75
N HIS A 102 -26.31 -16.88 14.86
CA HIS A 102 -27.26 -17.74 15.57
C HIS A 102 -27.27 -17.44 17.08
N GLU A 103 -26.10 -17.21 17.68
CA GLU A 103 -26.01 -16.79 19.08
C GLU A 103 -26.67 -15.42 19.31
N ASN A 104 -26.44 -14.45 18.43
CA ASN A 104 -27.10 -13.15 18.50
C ASN A 104 -28.62 -13.24 18.34
N GLU A 105 -29.11 -14.11 17.47
CA GLU A 105 -30.54 -14.37 17.30
C GLU A 105 -31.14 -15.00 18.57
N LYS A 106 -30.46 -15.98 19.16
CA LYS A 106 -30.86 -16.58 20.43
C LYS A 106 -30.89 -15.55 21.57
N LEU A 107 -29.87 -14.72 21.69
CA LEU A 107 -29.81 -13.63 22.68
C LEU A 107 -30.95 -12.61 22.45
N LYS A 108 -31.26 -12.27 21.20
CA LYS A 108 -32.42 -11.43 20.87
C LYS A 108 -33.74 -12.06 21.29
N GLU A 109 -33.90 -13.37 21.09
CA GLU A 109 -35.10 -14.10 21.51
C GLU A 109 -35.22 -14.14 23.05
N GLU A 110 -34.11 -14.36 23.76
CA GLU A 110 -34.06 -14.33 25.23
C GLU A 110 -34.38 -12.94 25.79
N LEU A 111 -33.83 -11.87 25.18
CA LEU A 111 -34.18 -10.49 25.50
C LEU A 111 -35.66 -10.19 25.23
N GLY A 112 -36.20 -10.69 24.12
CA GLY A 112 -37.62 -10.59 23.79
C GLY A 112 -38.51 -11.30 24.82
N LYS A 113 -38.11 -12.50 25.28
CA LYS A 113 -38.82 -13.24 26.35
C LYS A 113 -38.77 -12.51 27.69
N LEU A 114 -37.63 -11.92 28.06
CA LEU A 114 -37.50 -11.13 29.28
C LEU A 114 -38.32 -9.85 29.22
N LYS A 115 -38.33 -9.16 28.07
CA LYS A 115 -39.17 -7.99 27.82
C LYS A 115 -40.66 -8.33 27.86
N GLY A 116 -41.07 -9.40 27.18
CA GLY A 116 -42.46 -9.89 27.20
C GLY A 116 -42.92 -10.35 28.58
N LYS A 117 -42.05 -10.93 29.41
CA LYS A 117 -42.35 -11.26 30.81
C LYS A 117 -42.51 -10.01 31.69
N SER A 118 -41.77 -8.94 31.40
CA SER A 118 -41.92 -7.64 32.07
C SER A 118 -43.19 -6.90 31.66
N GLU A 119 -43.68 -7.09 30.43
CA GLU A 119 -44.92 -6.49 29.93
C GLU A 119 -46.16 -7.31 30.33
N ARG A 120 -46.08 -8.65 30.40
CA ARG A 120 -47.21 -9.51 30.83
C ARG A 120 -47.49 -9.47 32.35
N SER A 121 -46.61 -8.89 33.15
CA SER A 121 -46.84 -8.66 34.58
C SER A 121 -47.61 -7.36 34.90
N SER A 122 -48.07 -6.60 33.89
CA SER A 122 -48.87 -5.37 34.13
C SER A 122 -50.37 -5.51 33.82
N GLU A 123 -50.85 -6.67 33.40
CA GLU A 123 -52.27 -6.89 33.07
C GLU A 123 -52.77 -8.24 33.58
N ASP A 124 -52.98 -8.39 34.90
CA ASP A 124 -54.19 -9.06 35.44
C ASP A 124 -54.26 -8.89 36.98
N PRO A 125 -55.37 -8.38 37.56
CA PRO A 125 -55.51 -8.23 39.01
C PRO A 125 -56.46 -9.30 39.55
N THR A 126 -55.96 -10.48 39.93
CA THR A 126 -56.51 -11.34 41.01
C THR A 126 -55.76 -12.67 41.02
N ASP A 127 -55.05 -12.97 42.10
CA ASP A 127 -55.37 -14.10 42.97
C ASP A 127 -54.31 -14.22 44.09
N ASP A 128 -54.79 -14.58 45.26
CA ASP A 128 -54.17 -14.50 46.58
C ASP A 128 -53.28 -15.72 46.83
N SER A 129 -51.99 -15.50 47.16
CA SER A 129 -51.16 -16.49 47.87
C SER A 129 -49.96 -15.79 48.53
N ARG A 130 -50.01 -15.73 49.86
CA ARG A 130 -48.99 -15.15 50.74
C ARG A 130 -47.68 -15.95 50.77
N LEU A 131 -46.59 -15.21 50.51
CA LEU A 131 -45.17 -15.41 50.90
C LEU A 131 -44.38 -16.47 50.11
N PRO A 132 -43.28 -16.08 49.41
CA PRO A 132 -42.15 -15.32 49.98
C PRO A 132 -41.97 -13.93 49.32
N ARG A 133 -42.82 -12.98 49.69
CA ARG A 133 -42.77 -11.61 49.15
C ARG A 133 -41.65 -10.77 49.79
N ALA A 134 -41.24 -11.08 51.01
CA ALA A 134 -40.18 -10.35 51.72
C ALA A 134 -38.78 -10.65 51.15
N GLU A 135 -38.50 -11.90 50.79
CA GLU A 135 -37.23 -12.31 50.17
C GLU A 135 -37.14 -11.78 48.74
N ALA A 136 -38.22 -11.87 47.96
CA ALA A 136 -38.30 -11.30 46.62
C ALA A 136 -38.25 -9.75 46.62
N GLU A 137 -38.83 -9.08 47.63
CA GLU A 137 -38.69 -7.62 47.79
C GLU A 137 -37.28 -7.23 48.26
N GLN A 138 -36.66 -8.02 49.14
CA GLN A 138 -35.28 -7.82 49.56
C GLN A 138 -34.30 -8.04 48.39
N GLU A 139 -34.51 -9.05 47.56
CA GLU A 139 -33.74 -9.27 46.33
C GLU A 139 -33.99 -8.16 45.31
N LYS A 140 -35.23 -7.71 45.15
CA LYS A 140 -35.55 -6.57 44.27
C LYS A 140 -34.89 -5.29 44.76
N ASP A 141 -34.84 -5.05 46.07
CA ASP A 141 -34.21 -3.88 46.65
C ASP A 141 -32.67 -3.98 46.61
N GLN A 142 -32.10 -5.19 46.75
CA GLN A 142 -30.69 -5.45 46.49
C GLN A 142 -30.32 -5.22 45.02
N LEU A 143 -31.15 -5.70 44.08
CA LEU A 143 -30.97 -5.47 42.65
C LEU A 143 -31.15 -4.00 42.30
N ARG A 144 -32.11 -3.29 42.90
CA ARG A 144 -32.24 -1.82 42.76
C ARG A 144 -31.00 -1.10 43.26
N THR A 145 -30.48 -1.50 44.42
CA THR A 145 -29.24 -0.94 44.96
C THR A 145 -28.05 -1.23 44.04
N GLN A 146 -27.98 -2.43 43.47
CA GLN A 146 -26.93 -2.81 42.52
C GLN A 146 -27.06 -2.06 41.19
N VAL A 147 -28.27 -1.82 40.70
CA VAL A 147 -28.55 -1.00 39.52
C VAL A 147 -28.14 0.45 39.77
N VAL A 148 -28.45 1.03 40.94
CA VAL A 148 -28.02 2.39 41.30
C VAL A 148 -26.49 2.48 41.35
N ARG A 149 -25.81 1.47 41.93
CA ARG A 149 -24.34 1.40 41.92
C ARG A 149 -23.77 1.30 40.51
N LEU A 150 -24.31 0.41 39.67
CA LEU A 150 -23.88 0.27 38.27
C LEU A 150 -24.20 1.52 37.44
N GLN A 151 -25.28 2.25 37.76
CA GLN A 151 -25.58 3.54 37.14
C GLN A 151 -24.59 4.62 37.56
N ALA A 152 -24.14 4.64 38.82
CA ALA A 152 -23.08 5.53 39.29
C ALA A 152 -21.74 5.18 38.63
N GLU A 153 -21.35 3.90 38.62
CA GLU A 153 -20.13 3.45 37.90
C GLU A 153 -20.21 3.75 36.40
N LYS A 154 -21.37 3.58 35.77
CA LYS A 154 -21.58 3.99 34.37
C LYS A 154 -21.43 5.49 34.21
N ALA A 155 -21.93 6.31 35.15
CA ALA A 155 -21.78 7.76 35.10
C ALA A 155 -20.31 8.18 35.28
N ASP A 156 -19.57 7.52 36.18
CA ASP A 156 -18.14 7.74 36.39
C ASP A 156 -17.34 7.32 35.15
N LEU A 157 -17.64 6.15 34.58
CA LEU A 157 -17.02 5.68 33.33
C LEU A 157 -17.37 6.59 32.16
N LEU A 158 -18.60 7.11 32.06
CA LEU A 158 -18.97 8.12 31.07
C LEU A 158 -18.26 9.44 31.30
N GLY A 159 -18.01 9.82 32.56
CA GLY A 159 -17.18 10.96 32.94
C GLY A 159 -15.74 10.78 32.49
N ILE A 160 -15.15 9.61 32.77
CA ILE A 160 -13.80 9.24 32.32
C ILE A 160 -13.73 9.19 30.80
N VAL A 161 -14.71 8.59 30.12
CA VAL A 161 -14.77 8.56 28.65
C VAL A 161 -14.90 9.98 28.10
N SER A 162 -15.73 10.83 28.70
CA SER A 162 -15.86 12.24 28.30
C SER A 162 -14.57 13.02 28.55
N GLU A 163 -13.85 12.76 29.64
CA GLU A 163 -12.55 13.36 29.94
C GLU A 163 -11.46 12.84 28.98
N LEU A 164 -11.45 11.55 28.67
CA LEU A 164 -10.55 10.93 27.69
C LEU A 164 -10.85 11.45 26.28
N GLN A 165 -12.11 11.67 25.95
CA GLN A 165 -12.55 12.18 24.65
C GLN A 165 -12.29 13.69 24.54
N LEU A 166 -12.43 14.46 25.63
CA LEU A 166 -11.95 15.84 25.71
C LEU A 166 -10.41 15.90 25.64
N LYS A 167 -9.69 14.97 26.27
CA LYS A 167 -8.23 14.83 26.14
C LYS A 167 -7.86 14.54 24.69
N LEU A 168 -8.52 13.60 24.01
CA LEU A 168 -8.33 13.32 22.58
C LEU A 168 -8.66 14.53 21.69
N ASN A 169 -9.75 15.25 21.97
CA ASN A 169 -10.16 16.42 21.20
C ASN A 169 -9.28 17.66 21.49
N SER A 170 -8.68 17.74 22.68
CA SER A 170 -7.70 18.79 23.04
C SER A 170 -6.28 18.46 22.55
N SER A 171 -5.96 17.19 22.32
CA SER A 171 -4.74 16.74 21.63
C SER A 171 -4.93 16.55 20.11
N GLY A 172 -6.13 16.85 19.61
CA GLY A 172 -6.52 16.78 18.20
C GLY A 172 -7.36 17.99 17.78
N SER A 173 -6.76 19.17 17.80
CA SER A 173 -7.28 20.35 17.10
C SER A 173 -6.09 21.04 16.43
N SER A 174 -5.80 20.78 15.17
CA SER A 174 -6.66 21.19 14.06
C SER A 174 -6.67 20.15 12.93
N GLU A 175 -7.85 19.61 12.60
CA GLU A 175 -8.57 19.90 11.37
C GLU A 175 -9.79 18.97 11.28
N ASP A 176 -10.96 19.59 11.09
CA ASP A 176 -12.19 19.02 10.54
C ASP A 176 -13.12 18.19 11.45
N SER A 177 -14.09 18.89 12.07
CA SER A 177 -15.41 18.29 12.33
C SER A 177 -16.49 19.36 12.30
N PHE A 178 -17.04 19.49 11.11
CA PHE A 178 -18.30 20.15 10.75
C PHE A 178 -19.41 19.93 11.80
N VAL A 179 -19.86 21.02 12.43
CA VAL A 179 -21.16 21.06 13.13
C VAL A 179 -22.19 21.53 12.11
N GLU A 180 -22.96 20.59 11.57
CA GLU A 180 -24.14 20.86 10.73
C GLU A 180 -25.22 21.52 11.59
N ILE A 181 -25.25 22.86 11.62
CA ILE A 181 -26.41 23.62 12.10
C ILE A 181 -27.48 23.51 11.01
N ARG A 182 -28.33 22.49 11.12
CA ARG A 182 -29.50 22.34 10.26
C ARG A 182 -30.54 23.40 10.65
N MET A 183 -30.53 24.52 9.94
CA MET A 183 -31.62 25.49 9.98
C MET A 183 -32.83 24.90 9.26
N ALA A 184 -33.98 24.95 9.91
CA ALA A 184 -35.25 24.50 9.36
C ALA A 184 -35.69 25.40 8.20
N GLU A 185 -35.93 24.81 7.03
CA GLU A 185 -36.80 25.42 6.02
C GLU A 185 -37.45 24.35 5.15
N GLY A 186 -38.77 24.21 5.32
CA GLY A 186 -39.77 23.91 4.29
C GLY A 186 -39.55 22.74 3.35
N GLU A 187 -40.29 21.66 3.61
CA GLU A 187 -40.73 20.71 2.59
C GLU A 187 -41.44 21.43 1.43
N ALA A 188 -40.97 21.24 0.19
CA ALA A 188 -41.81 21.30 -1.00
C ALA A 188 -41.16 20.52 -2.14
N GLU A 189 -41.76 19.38 -2.47
CA GLU A 189 -41.61 18.72 -3.76
C GLU A 189 -41.92 19.69 -4.92
N GLY A 190 -41.17 19.61 -6.02
CA GLY A 190 -41.52 20.36 -7.23
C GLY A 190 -40.47 20.29 -8.33
N SER A 191 -40.70 19.39 -9.27
CA SER A 191 -40.11 19.32 -10.61
C SER A 191 -39.92 20.66 -11.35
N VAL A 192 -38.96 20.72 -12.29
CA VAL A 192 -39.07 21.28 -13.69
C VAL A 192 -37.83 22.08 -14.17
N LYS A 193 -37.21 21.56 -15.24
CA LYS A 193 -36.59 22.16 -16.45
C LYS A 193 -35.42 23.17 -16.36
N GLU A 194 -34.32 22.74 -16.97
CA GLU A 194 -33.76 23.25 -18.25
C GLU A 194 -33.86 24.76 -18.53
N ILE A 195 -32.72 25.42 -18.77
CA ILE A 195 -32.50 26.37 -19.89
C ILE A 195 -30.98 26.58 -20.12
N LYS A 196 -30.63 26.52 -21.41
CA LYS A 196 -29.35 26.76 -22.08
C LYS A 196 -28.90 28.23 -22.00
N HIS A 197 -27.59 28.47 -22.13
CA HIS A 197 -26.94 29.24 -23.23
C HIS A 197 -25.62 29.91 -22.80
N SER A 198 -24.53 29.46 -23.43
CA SER A 198 -23.23 30.15 -23.63
C SER A 198 -23.37 31.30 -24.67
N PRO A 199 -22.42 32.26 -24.87
CA PRO A 199 -21.06 32.02 -25.41
C PRO A 199 -19.91 32.95 -24.91
N GLY A 200 -18.64 32.59 -25.22
CA GLY A 200 -17.36 33.27 -24.88
C GLY A 200 -17.08 34.60 -25.64
N PRO A 201 -15.84 35.02 -26.01
CA PRO A 201 -14.48 34.39 -25.98
C PRO A 201 -13.35 35.32 -25.42
N THR A 202 -12.08 34.92 -25.19
CA THR A 202 -10.96 34.97 -26.17
C THR A 202 -9.59 34.66 -25.50
N ARG A 203 -8.81 33.75 -26.13
CA ARG A 203 -7.33 33.55 -26.25
C ARG A 203 -6.40 34.29 -25.27
N THR A 204 -5.35 33.68 -24.69
CA THR A 204 -4.12 33.28 -25.40
C THR A 204 -3.26 32.26 -24.61
N VAL A 205 -2.52 31.46 -25.38
CA VAL A 205 -1.44 30.55 -24.96
C VAL A 205 -0.20 31.37 -24.62
N SER A 206 0.42 31.11 -23.46
CA SER A 206 1.83 31.43 -23.18
C SER A 206 2.40 30.38 -22.22
N THR A 207 3.03 29.38 -22.82
CA THR A 207 3.89 28.40 -22.17
C THR A 207 5.25 29.07 -21.92
N GLY A 208 5.69 29.12 -20.67
CA GLY A 208 7.03 29.55 -20.31
C GLY A 208 7.07 30.21 -18.95
N THR A 209 7.89 29.66 -18.04
CA THR A 209 8.18 30.16 -16.68
C THR A 209 7.35 29.53 -15.54
N ALA A 210 7.36 28.19 -15.45
CA ALA A 210 6.93 27.45 -14.26
C ALA A 210 8.09 26.67 -13.59
N LEU A 211 9.33 27.16 -13.69
CA LEU A 211 10.51 26.57 -13.03
C LEU A 211 11.28 27.59 -12.19
N SER A 212 10.56 28.46 -11.46
CA SER A 212 11.18 29.39 -10.49
C SER A 212 10.39 29.50 -9.17
N LYS A 213 9.18 28.93 -9.08
CA LYS A 213 8.27 29.16 -7.95
C LYS A 213 8.38 28.16 -6.79
N TYR A 214 9.26 27.15 -6.89
CA TYR A 214 9.44 26.13 -5.84
C TYR A 214 10.71 26.32 -4.99
N ARG A 215 11.51 27.39 -5.20
CA ARG A 215 12.69 27.67 -4.38
C ARG A 215 12.52 28.79 -3.33
N SER A 216 11.51 29.65 -3.46
CA SER A 216 11.34 30.79 -2.53
C SER A 216 10.46 30.48 -1.31
N ARG A 217 9.56 29.48 -1.39
CA ARG A 217 8.57 29.22 -0.34
C ARG A 217 9.16 28.64 0.96
N SER A 218 10.38 28.10 0.91
CA SER A 218 11.11 27.62 2.10
C SER A 218 11.88 28.73 2.83
N ALA A 219 12.22 29.82 2.14
CA ALA A 219 12.95 30.95 2.73
C ALA A 219 12.01 32.00 3.32
N GLU A 220 10.84 32.22 2.70
CA GLU A 220 9.80 33.11 3.25
C GLU A 220 9.23 32.58 4.57
N GLY A 221 9.05 31.26 4.73
CA GLY A 221 8.54 30.68 5.98
C GLY A 221 9.48 30.88 7.17
N ALA A 222 10.79 30.77 6.95
CA ALA A 222 11.80 31.03 7.97
C ALA A 222 11.89 32.52 8.34
N LYS A 223 11.71 33.43 7.37
CA LYS A 223 11.68 34.88 7.62
C LYS A 223 10.44 35.31 8.41
N ASN A 224 9.26 34.77 8.08
CA ASN A 224 8.03 35.07 8.82
C ASN A 224 8.06 34.56 10.28
N TYR A 225 8.73 33.42 10.53
CA TYR A 225 8.90 32.90 11.88
C TYR A 225 9.86 33.78 12.71
N LEU A 226 10.98 34.20 12.12
CA LEU A 226 11.93 35.12 12.74
C LEU A 226 11.33 36.52 12.97
N GLU A 227 10.56 37.06 12.04
CA GLU A 227 9.85 38.35 12.20
C GLU A 227 8.79 38.28 13.32
N HIS A 228 8.09 37.15 13.46
CA HIS A 228 7.14 36.94 14.55
C HIS A 228 7.85 36.83 15.92
N GLU A 229 9.01 36.18 15.98
CA GLU A 229 9.86 36.15 17.18
C GLU A 229 10.40 37.55 17.52
N GLU A 230 10.87 38.33 16.54
CA GLU A 230 11.34 39.70 16.74
C GLU A 230 10.22 40.65 17.23
N LEU A 231 9.00 40.50 16.70
CA LEU A 231 7.83 41.25 17.17
C LEU A 231 7.45 40.85 18.61
N THR A 232 7.50 39.56 18.94
CA THR A 232 7.21 39.06 20.29
C THR A 232 8.27 39.55 21.30
N VAL A 233 9.55 39.52 20.93
CA VAL A 233 10.65 40.06 21.74
C VAL A 233 10.50 41.57 21.91
N SER A 234 10.13 42.30 20.86
CA SER A 234 9.88 43.75 20.93
C SER A 234 8.72 44.10 21.86
N GLN A 235 7.64 43.31 21.82
CA GLN A 235 6.50 43.45 22.73
C GLN A 235 6.90 43.18 24.19
N LEU A 236 7.70 42.13 24.45
CA LEU A 236 8.22 41.82 25.79
C LEU A 236 9.15 42.91 26.32
N LEU A 237 10.04 43.45 25.48
CA LEU A 237 10.94 44.54 25.86
C LEU A 237 10.19 45.84 26.17
N LEU A 238 9.09 46.14 25.46
CA LEU A 238 8.21 47.25 25.78
C LEU A 238 7.51 47.04 27.14
N CYS A 239 6.95 45.86 27.39
CA CYS A 239 6.33 45.53 28.67
C CYS A 239 7.33 45.60 29.84
N LEU A 240 8.57 45.16 29.63
CA LEU A 240 9.64 45.27 30.63
C LEU A 240 10.04 46.73 30.88
N ARG A 241 10.13 47.56 29.83
CA ARG A 241 10.42 48.99 29.96
C ARG A 241 9.33 49.72 30.74
N GLU A 242 8.06 49.46 30.41
CA GLU A 242 6.91 50.02 31.13
C GLU A 242 6.86 49.53 32.58
N GLY A 243 7.20 48.26 32.82
CA GLY A 243 7.35 47.68 34.16
C GLY A 243 8.41 48.41 34.98
N ASN A 244 9.60 48.59 34.42
CA ASN A 244 10.69 49.32 35.08
C ASN A 244 10.32 50.77 35.37
N GLN A 245 9.66 51.46 34.43
CA GLN A 245 9.22 52.85 34.63
C GLN A 245 8.09 52.97 35.67
N LYS A 246 7.30 51.92 35.89
CA LYS A 246 6.33 51.85 37.00
C LYS A 246 7.05 51.64 38.34
N VAL A 247 8.05 50.77 38.38
CA VAL A 247 8.87 50.53 39.59
C VAL A 247 9.57 51.81 40.01
N GLU A 248 10.24 52.51 39.09
CA GLU A 248 10.95 53.76 39.38
C GLU A 248 10.00 54.84 39.94
N ARG A 249 8.79 54.97 39.39
CA ARG A 249 7.76 55.88 39.92
C ARG A 249 7.31 55.50 41.34
N LEU A 250 7.15 54.21 41.61
CA LEU A 250 6.80 53.71 42.94
C LEU A 250 7.93 53.92 43.95
N GLU A 251 9.19 53.77 43.53
CA GLU A 251 10.36 54.04 44.37
C GLU A 251 10.45 55.52 44.76
N VAL A 252 10.22 56.44 43.81
CA VAL A 252 10.15 57.88 44.09
C VAL A 252 9.02 58.19 45.07
N ALA A 253 7.80 57.68 44.83
CA ALA A 253 6.66 57.91 45.72
C ALA A 253 6.90 57.33 47.13
N LEU A 254 7.59 56.20 47.23
CA LEU A 254 7.96 55.58 48.50
C LEU A 254 9.02 56.40 49.24
N LYS A 255 9.99 56.98 48.52
CA LYS A 255 10.99 57.89 49.11
C LYS A 255 10.33 59.16 49.64
N GLU A 256 9.42 59.78 48.88
CA GLU A 256 8.64 60.93 49.32
C GLU A 256 7.75 60.61 50.54
N ALA A 257 7.12 59.44 50.56
CA ALA A 257 6.31 59.01 51.70
C ALA A 257 7.17 58.83 52.97
N LYS A 258 8.37 58.25 52.83
CA LYS A 258 9.33 58.11 53.93
C LYS A 258 9.79 59.47 54.47
N GLU A 259 10.06 60.43 53.58
CA GLU A 259 10.44 61.79 53.98
C GLU A 259 9.31 62.48 54.73
N ARG A 260 8.07 62.39 54.23
CA ARG A 260 6.89 62.90 54.95
C ARG A 260 6.73 62.27 56.34
N VAL A 261 6.93 60.97 56.48
CA VAL A 261 6.88 60.28 57.79
C VAL A 261 7.98 60.78 58.72
N SER A 262 9.22 60.91 58.23
CA SER A 262 10.34 61.49 59.00
C SER A 262 10.04 62.92 59.45
N ASP A 263 9.42 63.74 58.61
CA ASP A 263 9.03 65.11 58.95
C ASP A 263 7.95 65.14 60.03
N PHE A 264 6.97 64.24 59.96
CA PHE A 264 5.97 64.08 61.02
C PHE A 264 6.60 63.60 62.32
N GLU A 265 7.50 62.62 62.28
CA GLU A 265 8.22 62.10 63.45
C GLU A 265 9.03 63.19 64.16
N LYS A 266 9.78 64.00 63.40
CA LYS A 266 10.50 65.17 63.93
C LYS A 266 9.56 66.20 64.54
N LYS A 267 8.41 66.45 63.89
CA LYS A 267 7.39 67.40 64.39
C LYS A 267 6.71 66.91 65.66
N THR A 268 6.52 65.59 65.83
CA THR A 268 6.06 64.99 67.08
C THR A 268 7.14 64.95 68.16
N SER A 269 8.41 64.70 67.81
CA SER A 269 9.54 64.74 68.75
C SER A 269 9.71 66.15 69.33
N ASN A 270 9.63 67.18 68.48
CA ASN A 270 9.69 68.59 68.91
C ASN A 270 8.46 69.00 69.75
N ARG A 271 7.31 68.32 69.61
CA ARG A 271 6.11 68.56 70.41
C ARG A 271 6.16 67.84 71.78
N SER A 272 6.87 66.72 71.86
CA SER A 272 7.13 66.00 73.11
C SER A 272 8.10 66.74 74.04
N GLU A 273 8.95 67.63 73.52
CA GLU A 273 9.89 68.43 74.33
C GLU A 273 9.27 69.75 74.86
N ILE A 274 8.02 70.11 74.49
CA ILE A 274 7.37 71.38 74.87
C ILE A 274 6.22 71.18 75.88
N GLU A 275 5.82 69.95 76.21
CA GLU A 275 4.76 69.68 77.20
C GLU A 275 5.36 69.23 78.55
N THR A 276 5.87 70.19 79.33
CA THR A 276 6.02 70.07 80.79
C THR A 276 5.96 71.45 81.43
N GLN A 277 4.81 72.13 81.32
CA GLN A 277 4.41 73.15 82.28
C GLN A 277 2.90 73.09 82.47
N THR A 278 2.48 72.59 83.63
CA THR A 278 1.15 72.79 84.17
C THR A 278 1.33 73.26 85.61
N GLU A 279 0.80 74.44 85.89
CA GLU A 279 0.90 75.23 87.11
C GLU A 279 0.32 74.50 88.35
N GLY A 280 0.93 74.77 89.51
CA GLY A 280 0.43 74.34 90.82
C GLY A 280 0.83 75.34 91.91
N SER A 281 -0.20 76.02 92.42
CA SER A 281 -0.29 77.07 93.44
C SER A 281 0.76 77.17 94.55
N THR A 282 1.07 78.43 94.83
CA THR A 282 1.45 79.02 96.13
C THR A 282 0.50 78.62 97.26
N GLU A 283 1.02 78.26 98.43
CA GLU A 283 0.46 78.67 99.74
C GLU A 283 1.48 78.44 100.86
N LYS A 284 1.40 79.30 101.88
CA LYS A 284 2.42 79.58 102.90
C LYS A 284 2.18 78.73 104.14
N GLU A 285 3.23 78.14 104.70
CA GLU A 285 3.22 77.59 106.05
C GLU A 285 3.70 78.68 107.04
N ASN A 286 2.85 79.03 108.01
CA ASN A 286 3.24 79.71 109.23
C ASN A 286 2.96 78.76 110.39
N ASP A 287 4.00 78.50 111.19
CA ASP A 287 3.92 77.99 112.55
C ASP A 287 3.08 78.92 113.42
N GLU A 288 2.16 78.38 114.22
CA GLU A 288 1.94 78.84 115.60
C GLU A 288 1.09 77.86 116.45
N GLU A 289 1.23 78.05 117.76
CA GLU A 289 1.13 77.12 118.87
C GLU A 289 -0.29 76.81 119.43
N LYS A 290 -0.53 75.50 119.69
CA LYS A 290 -1.37 74.81 120.72
C LYS A 290 -2.78 75.30 121.10
N GLY A 291 -3.75 74.36 121.04
CA GLY A 291 -4.97 74.28 121.87
C GLY A 291 -5.72 72.94 121.70
N PRO A 292 -6.43 72.39 122.69
CA PRO A 292 -6.86 70.98 122.74
C PRO A 292 -8.22 70.67 122.05
N GLU A 293 -8.57 71.38 120.98
CA GLU A 293 -9.74 71.10 120.12
C GLU A 293 -9.32 70.60 118.70
N THR A 294 -8.02 70.38 118.50
CA THR A 294 -7.41 70.01 117.21
C THR A 294 -7.56 68.54 116.83
N VAL A 295 -7.78 67.66 117.82
CA VAL A 295 -7.80 66.20 117.57
C VAL A 295 -9.07 65.77 116.81
N GLY A 296 -10.19 66.48 116.94
CA GLY A 296 -11.45 66.14 116.25
C GLY A 296 -11.47 66.53 114.77
N SER A 297 -10.96 67.73 114.44
CA SER A 297 -10.83 68.21 113.07
C SER A 297 -9.70 67.50 112.31
N GLU A 298 -8.62 67.08 113.00
CA GLU A 298 -7.58 66.22 112.43
C GLU A 298 -8.12 64.84 112.06
N VAL A 299 -8.97 64.23 112.89
CA VAL A 299 -9.59 62.92 112.60
C VAL A 299 -10.60 63.03 111.45
N GLU A 300 -11.40 64.09 111.37
CA GLU A 300 -12.28 64.33 110.22
C GLU A 300 -11.49 64.63 108.93
N ALA A 301 -10.41 65.42 109.00
CA ALA A 301 -9.52 65.66 107.86
C ALA A 301 -8.83 64.37 107.40
N LEU A 302 -8.37 63.52 108.32
CA LEU A 302 -7.83 62.19 108.03
C LEU A 302 -8.90 61.28 107.41
N ASN A 303 -10.14 61.32 107.87
CA ASN A 303 -11.22 60.51 107.30
C ASN A 303 -11.60 60.97 105.87
N LEU A 304 -11.58 62.28 105.61
CA LEU A 304 -11.72 62.83 104.25
C LEU A 304 -10.53 62.44 103.36
N GLN A 305 -9.32 62.43 103.90
CA GLN A 305 -8.12 61.99 103.18
C GLN A 305 -8.17 60.50 102.88
N VAL A 306 -8.58 59.66 103.84
CA VAL A 306 -8.76 58.21 103.65
C VAL A 306 -9.84 57.92 102.62
N THR A 307 -10.97 58.63 102.64
CA THR A 307 -12.03 58.45 101.63
C THR A 307 -11.63 58.98 100.24
N SER A 308 -10.81 60.04 100.15
CA SER A 308 -10.19 60.48 98.88
C SER A 308 -9.25 59.42 98.33
N LEU A 309 -8.32 58.93 99.15
CA LEU A 309 -7.38 57.87 98.78
C LEU A 309 -8.11 56.58 98.39
N PHE A 310 -9.23 56.25 99.05
CA PHE A 310 -10.04 55.10 98.69
C PHE A 310 -10.71 55.25 97.32
N LYS A 311 -11.24 56.45 97.02
CA LYS A 311 -11.78 56.77 95.69
C LYS A 311 -10.70 56.74 94.62
N GLU A 312 -9.53 57.31 94.89
CA GLU A 312 -8.37 57.29 93.99
C GLU A 312 -7.88 55.86 93.72
N LEU A 313 -7.83 55.01 94.76
CA LEU A 313 -7.46 53.61 94.63
C LEU A 313 -8.51 52.82 93.84
N GLN A 314 -9.79 53.08 94.07
CA GLN A 314 -10.88 52.46 93.32
C GLN A 314 -10.86 52.90 91.84
N GLU A 315 -10.58 54.17 91.57
CA GLU A 315 -10.42 54.71 90.22
C GLU A 315 -9.15 54.18 89.53
N ALA A 316 -8.07 54.00 90.27
CA ALA A 316 -6.85 53.34 89.77
C ALA A 316 -7.12 51.87 89.44
N HIS A 317 -7.93 51.17 90.24
CA HIS A 317 -8.32 49.79 89.99
C HIS A 317 -9.21 49.66 88.74
N THR A 318 -10.17 50.58 88.52
CA THR A 318 -10.97 50.58 87.28
C THR A 318 -10.10 50.87 86.06
N LYS A 319 -9.20 51.86 86.15
CA LYS A 319 -8.23 52.16 85.07
C LYS A 319 -7.29 50.98 84.77
N LEU A 320 -6.83 50.27 85.80
CA LEU A 320 -6.01 49.06 85.63
C LEU A 320 -6.79 47.96 84.91
N SER A 321 -8.04 47.70 85.31
CA SER A 321 -8.91 46.71 84.66
C SER A 321 -9.20 47.06 83.19
N GLU A 322 -9.40 48.34 82.88
CA GLU A 322 -9.59 48.82 81.50
C GLU A 322 -8.31 48.65 80.67
N ALA A 323 -7.14 48.96 81.24
CA ALA A 323 -5.84 48.76 80.59
C ALA A 323 -5.57 47.27 80.31
N GLU A 324 -5.93 46.36 81.23
CA GLU A 324 -5.83 44.92 81.01
C GLU A 324 -6.73 44.43 79.87
N LEU A 325 -7.96 44.95 79.78
CA LEU A 325 -8.86 44.65 78.66
C LEU A 325 -8.32 45.19 77.33
N MET A 326 -7.75 46.40 77.32
CA MET A 326 -7.09 46.94 76.12
C MET A 326 -5.88 46.09 75.72
N LYS A 327 -5.06 45.63 76.67
CA LYS A 327 -3.93 44.73 76.41
C LYS A 327 -4.38 43.42 75.78
N LYS A 328 -5.44 42.78 76.31
CA LYS A 328 -6.01 41.55 75.71
C LYS A 328 -6.49 41.80 74.29
N ARG A 329 -7.24 42.89 74.06
CA ARG A 329 -7.72 43.28 72.73
C ARG A 329 -6.58 43.56 71.74
N LEU A 330 -5.50 44.20 72.19
CA LEU A 330 -4.30 44.43 71.37
C LEU A 330 -3.54 43.13 71.06
N GLN A 331 -3.43 42.21 72.03
CA GLN A 331 -2.84 40.89 71.82
C GLN A 331 -3.66 40.02 70.85
N GLU A 332 -4.99 40.08 70.91
CA GLU A 332 -5.86 39.39 69.95
C GLU A 332 -5.71 39.98 68.54
N LYS A 333 -5.66 41.32 68.42
CA LYS A 333 -5.40 41.98 67.14
C LYS A 333 -4.03 41.61 66.56
N SER A 334 -2.97 41.55 67.37
CA SER A 334 -1.64 41.16 66.88
C SER A 334 -1.57 39.68 66.48
N LYS A 335 -2.28 38.78 67.20
CA LYS A 335 -2.43 37.38 66.77
C LYS A 335 -3.18 37.27 65.46
N LEU A 336 -4.26 38.05 65.28
CA LEU A 336 -5.03 38.06 64.04
C LEU A 336 -4.22 38.55 62.85
N THR A 337 -3.42 39.62 63.00
CA THR A 337 -2.57 40.12 61.92
C THR A 337 -1.48 39.11 61.56
N VAL A 338 -0.85 38.45 62.54
CA VAL A 338 0.12 37.38 62.27
C VAL A 338 -0.53 36.22 61.53
N LEU A 339 -1.71 35.76 61.98
CA LEU A 339 -2.47 34.72 61.30
C LEU A 339 -2.81 35.13 59.86
N GLN A 340 -3.29 36.35 59.65
CA GLN A 340 -3.59 36.88 58.33
C GLN A 340 -2.34 36.94 57.44
N MET A 341 -1.19 37.34 57.96
CA MET A 341 0.08 37.33 57.22
C MET A 341 0.51 35.89 56.86
N THR A 342 0.42 34.94 57.80
CA THR A 342 0.76 33.54 57.52
C THR A 342 -0.18 32.90 56.50
N HIS A 343 -1.48 33.20 56.56
CA HIS A 343 -2.46 32.69 55.61
C HIS A 343 -2.20 33.25 54.20
N ASN A 344 -1.96 34.55 54.07
CA ASN A 344 -1.60 35.16 52.79
C ASN A 344 -0.29 34.57 52.22
N LYS A 345 0.71 34.35 53.07
CA LYS A 345 1.97 33.72 52.67
C LYS A 345 1.75 32.28 52.17
N LEU A 346 0.95 31.49 52.89
CA LEU A 346 0.64 30.12 52.51
C LEU A 346 -0.17 30.08 51.19
N LEU A 347 -1.11 30.98 50.99
CA LEU A 347 -1.84 31.13 49.71
C LEU A 347 -0.89 31.46 48.56
N GLN A 348 0.10 32.33 48.80
CA GLN A 348 1.10 32.66 47.79
C GLN A 348 1.98 31.46 47.46
N GLU A 349 2.44 30.70 48.46
CA GLU A 349 3.21 29.47 48.28
C GLU A 349 2.40 28.40 47.52
N HIS A 350 1.12 28.23 47.86
CA HIS A 350 0.20 27.32 47.17
C HIS A 350 0.01 27.71 45.69
N ASN A 351 -0.21 28.99 45.40
CA ASN A 351 -0.34 29.49 44.02
C ASN A 351 0.95 29.30 43.21
N ASN A 352 2.11 29.50 43.84
CA ASN A 352 3.41 29.27 43.18
C ASN A 352 3.66 27.78 42.91
N ALA A 353 3.28 26.90 43.85
CA ALA A 353 3.36 25.46 43.68
C ALA A 353 2.44 24.98 42.55
N LEU A 354 1.20 25.48 42.48
CA LEU A 354 0.27 25.18 41.39
C LEU A 354 0.85 25.56 40.02
N LYS A 355 1.37 26.79 39.87
CA LYS A 355 2.02 27.23 38.62
C LYS A 355 3.19 26.33 38.21
N THR A 356 3.98 25.88 39.19
CA THR A 356 5.11 24.99 38.95
C THR A 356 4.65 23.61 38.49
N ILE A 357 3.59 23.07 39.10
CA ILE A 357 2.97 21.81 38.71
C ILE A 357 2.42 21.91 37.28
N GLU A 358 1.65 22.96 36.97
CA GLU A 358 1.12 23.20 35.63
C GLU A 358 2.24 23.25 34.58
N GLU A 359 3.32 23.99 34.85
CA GLU A 359 4.44 24.07 33.92
C GLU A 359 5.16 22.73 33.71
N LEU A 360 5.34 21.95 34.77
CA LEU A 360 5.93 20.61 34.68
C LEU A 360 5.01 19.64 33.93
N THR A 361 3.71 19.66 34.20
CA THR A 361 2.74 18.82 33.49
C THR A 361 2.70 19.14 32.00
N ARG A 362 2.73 20.43 31.62
CA ARG A 362 2.83 20.87 30.22
C ARG A 362 4.12 20.40 29.55
N LYS A 363 5.27 20.54 30.23
CA LYS A 363 6.56 20.07 29.70
C LYS A 363 6.59 18.56 29.52
N GLU A 364 5.94 17.81 30.41
CA GLU A 364 5.88 16.36 30.31
C GLU A 364 4.95 15.91 29.18
N SER A 365 3.78 16.55 29.02
CA SER A 365 2.88 16.25 27.89
C SER A 365 3.56 16.54 26.55
N GLU A 366 4.23 17.69 26.39
CA GLU A 366 4.96 18.04 25.16
C GLU A 366 6.08 17.04 24.82
N LYS A 367 6.76 16.49 25.84
CA LYS A 367 7.79 15.45 25.63
C LYS A 367 7.17 14.13 25.19
N VAL A 368 6.06 13.73 25.81
CA VAL A 368 5.33 12.51 25.45
C VAL A 368 4.82 12.62 24.02
N ASP A 369 4.18 13.73 23.65
CA ASP A 369 3.69 13.97 22.29
C ASP A 369 4.84 13.94 21.28
N ARG A 370 5.98 14.57 21.60
CA ARG A 370 7.18 14.52 20.75
C ARG A 370 7.74 13.11 20.60
N ALA A 371 7.73 12.30 21.66
CA ALA A 371 8.21 10.92 21.60
C ALA A 371 7.28 10.05 20.75
N VAL A 372 5.97 10.17 20.94
CA VAL A 372 4.94 9.47 20.15
C VAL A 372 5.02 9.86 18.67
N LEU A 373 5.16 11.15 18.36
CA LEU A 373 5.32 11.62 16.98
C LEU A 373 6.56 11.03 16.30
N LYS A 374 7.68 10.92 17.02
CA LYS A 374 8.90 10.26 16.49
C LYS A 374 8.66 8.79 16.20
N GLU A 375 8.07 8.05 17.14
CA GLU A 375 7.78 6.63 16.97
C GLU A 375 6.83 6.40 15.77
N LEU A 376 5.79 7.23 15.63
CA LEU A 376 4.87 7.15 14.50
C LEU A 376 5.57 7.49 13.17
N SER A 377 6.43 8.50 13.15
CA SER A 377 7.21 8.87 11.96
C SER A 377 8.16 7.74 11.52
N GLU A 378 8.83 7.08 12.46
CA GLU A 378 9.73 5.95 12.18
C GLU A 378 8.93 4.75 11.64
N LYS A 379 7.77 4.45 12.23
CA LYS A 379 6.87 3.39 11.74
C LYS A 379 6.35 3.70 10.34
N LEU A 380 6.01 4.95 10.05
CA LEU A 380 5.58 5.39 8.72
C LEU A 380 6.70 5.19 7.69
N GLU A 381 7.93 5.63 7.99
CA GLU A 381 9.07 5.48 7.09
C GLU A 381 9.37 3.99 6.78
N LEU A 382 9.27 3.11 7.78
CA LEU A 382 9.42 1.67 7.59
C LEU A 382 8.31 1.09 6.71
N ALA A 383 7.06 1.52 6.90
CA ALA A 383 5.94 1.09 6.07
C ALA A 383 6.09 1.56 4.61
N GLU A 384 6.54 2.79 4.39
CA GLU A 384 6.81 3.34 3.05
C GLU A 384 7.93 2.55 2.34
N LYS A 385 9.02 2.23 3.03
CA LYS A 385 10.10 1.38 2.48
C LYS A 385 9.59 -0.02 2.12
N ALA A 386 8.76 -0.62 2.98
CA ALA A 386 8.17 -1.93 2.71
C ALA A 386 7.23 -1.88 1.48
N LEU A 387 6.40 -0.84 1.36
CA LEU A 387 5.55 -0.60 0.19
C LEU A 387 6.38 -0.44 -1.09
N ALA A 388 7.45 0.36 -1.05
CA ALA A 388 8.34 0.55 -2.19
C ALA A 388 9.02 -0.78 -2.62
N SER A 389 9.48 -1.59 -1.66
CA SER A 389 10.05 -2.91 -1.94
C SER A 389 9.03 -3.86 -2.57
N LYS A 390 7.78 -3.86 -2.08
CA LYS A 390 6.68 -4.65 -2.66
C LYS A 390 6.31 -4.17 -4.06
N GLN A 391 6.32 -2.86 -4.29
CA GLN A 391 6.07 -2.30 -5.62
C GLN A 391 7.13 -2.75 -6.62
N LEU A 392 8.41 -2.72 -6.23
CA LEU A 392 9.51 -3.23 -7.07
C LEU A 392 9.33 -4.72 -7.42
N GLN A 393 9.01 -5.55 -6.43
CA GLN A 393 8.73 -6.98 -6.66
C GLN A 393 7.56 -7.20 -7.63
N MET A 394 6.48 -6.41 -7.51
CA MET A 394 5.36 -6.49 -8.45
C MET A 394 5.77 -6.11 -9.86
N ASP A 395 6.63 -5.11 -10.04
CA ASP A 395 7.07 -4.67 -11.37
C ASP A 395 8.03 -5.69 -12.00
N GLU A 396 8.91 -6.32 -11.22
CA GLU A 396 9.73 -7.47 -11.67
C GLU A 396 8.86 -8.67 -12.11
N MET A 397 7.82 -8.99 -11.32
CA MET A 397 6.89 -10.05 -11.67
C MET A 397 6.12 -9.74 -12.95
N LYS A 398 5.63 -8.51 -13.13
CA LYS A 398 4.96 -8.07 -14.36
C LYS A 398 5.87 -8.20 -15.58
N GLN A 399 7.13 -7.81 -15.46
CA GLN A 399 8.10 -7.97 -16.55
C GLN A 399 8.30 -9.44 -16.91
N THR A 400 8.36 -10.32 -15.90
CA THR A 400 8.51 -11.77 -16.12
C THR A 400 7.27 -12.35 -16.81
N ILE A 401 6.07 -11.93 -16.39
CA ILE A 401 4.81 -12.35 -17.01
C ILE A 401 4.75 -11.92 -18.47
N ALA A 402 5.06 -10.65 -18.78
CA ALA A 402 5.07 -10.16 -20.16
C ALA A 402 6.01 -10.96 -21.06
N LYS A 403 7.19 -11.34 -20.55
CA LYS A 403 8.13 -12.20 -21.29
C LYS A 403 7.58 -13.61 -21.50
N GLN A 404 6.93 -14.18 -20.49
CA GLN A 404 6.29 -15.50 -20.61
C GLN A 404 5.12 -15.48 -21.59
N GLU A 405 4.37 -14.39 -21.68
CA GLU A 405 3.31 -14.20 -22.68
C GLU A 405 3.88 -14.21 -24.11
N GLU A 406 4.98 -13.49 -24.36
CA GLU A 406 5.70 -13.53 -25.64
C GLU A 406 6.18 -14.96 -25.98
N ASP A 407 6.81 -15.66 -25.02
CA ASP A 407 7.26 -17.05 -25.21
C ASP A 407 6.07 -17.98 -25.54
N LEU A 408 4.91 -17.79 -24.90
CA LEU A 408 3.70 -18.56 -25.18
C LEU A 408 3.17 -18.30 -26.60
N GLU A 409 3.19 -17.05 -27.07
CA GLU A 409 2.82 -16.71 -28.45
C GLU A 409 3.70 -17.48 -29.45
N THR A 410 5.02 -17.51 -29.24
CA THR A 410 5.92 -18.29 -30.11
C THR A 410 5.61 -19.79 -30.08
N MET A 411 5.28 -20.34 -28.91
CA MET A 411 4.91 -21.75 -28.77
C MET A 411 3.65 -22.09 -29.56
N THR A 412 2.65 -21.19 -29.61
CA THR A 412 1.44 -21.40 -30.42
C THR A 412 1.74 -21.50 -31.91
N ILE A 413 2.65 -20.66 -32.41
CA ILE A 413 3.07 -20.68 -33.82
C ILE A 413 3.80 -21.98 -34.14
N LEU A 414 4.74 -22.40 -33.28
CA LEU A 414 5.49 -23.66 -33.48
C LEU A 414 4.56 -24.88 -33.44
N ARG A 415 3.53 -24.87 -32.59
CA ARG A 415 2.52 -25.93 -32.56
C ARG A 415 1.73 -25.97 -33.87
N ALA A 416 1.25 -24.83 -34.36
CA ALA A 416 0.55 -24.76 -35.64
C ALA A 416 1.44 -25.24 -36.81
N GLN A 417 2.74 -24.87 -36.80
CA GLN A 417 3.69 -25.35 -37.80
C GLN A 417 3.87 -26.87 -37.76
N MET A 418 3.97 -27.46 -36.57
CA MET A 418 4.03 -28.92 -36.41
C MET A 418 2.77 -29.61 -36.95
N GLU A 419 1.58 -29.06 -36.68
CA GLU A 419 0.31 -29.60 -37.17
C GLU A 419 0.23 -29.58 -38.70
N VAL A 420 0.65 -28.46 -39.32
CA VAL A 420 0.71 -28.34 -40.79
C VAL A 420 1.66 -29.38 -41.38
N TYR A 421 2.89 -29.50 -40.85
CA TYR A 421 3.84 -30.49 -41.36
C TYR A 421 3.38 -31.93 -41.14
N CYS A 422 2.73 -32.24 -40.02
CA CYS A 422 2.15 -33.57 -39.80
C CYS A 422 1.04 -33.85 -40.82
N SER A 423 0.16 -32.88 -41.08
CA SER A 423 -0.89 -32.98 -42.09
C SER A 423 -0.30 -33.20 -43.49
N ASP A 424 0.68 -32.40 -43.89
CA ASP A 424 1.35 -32.49 -45.19
C ASP A 424 2.06 -33.84 -45.35
N PHE A 425 2.74 -34.32 -44.32
CA PHE A 425 3.39 -35.63 -44.32
C PHE A 425 2.37 -36.77 -44.52
N HIS A 426 1.23 -36.71 -43.82
CA HIS A 426 0.18 -37.72 -43.99
C HIS A 426 -0.46 -37.67 -45.37
N ALA A 427 -0.68 -36.48 -45.92
CA ALA A 427 -1.20 -36.30 -47.27
C ALA A 427 -0.23 -36.85 -48.33
N GLU A 428 1.05 -36.52 -48.24
CA GLU A 428 2.10 -37.02 -49.14
C GLU A 428 2.21 -38.54 -49.07
N ARG A 429 2.16 -39.10 -47.85
CA ARG A 429 2.16 -40.55 -47.66
C ARG A 429 0.98 -41.22 -48.34
N ALA A 430 -0.24 -40.71 -48.14
CA ALA A 430 -1.44 -41.26 -48.76
C ALA A 430 -1.39 -41.17 -50.29
N ALA A 431 -0.90 -40.04 -50.84
CA ALA A 431 -0.69 -39.89 -52.27
C ALA A 431 0.33 -40.91 -52.80
N ARG A 432 1.43 -41.12 -52.07
CA ARG A 432 2.47 -42.08 -52.44
C ARG A 432 2.00 -43.53 -52.40
N GLU A 433 1.19 -43.88 -51.40
CA GLU A 433 0.57 -45.22 -51.30
C GLU A 433 -0.38 -45.45 -52.48
N LYS A 434 -1.19 -44.45 -52.87
CA LYS A 434 -2.05 -44.54 -54.06
C LYS A 434 -1.26 -44.70 -55.36
N ILE A 435 -0.19 -43.92 -55.55
CA ILE A 435 0.70 -44.07 -56.71
C ILE A 435 1.34 -45.47 -56.73
N HIS A 436 1.71 -45.99 -55.55
CA HIS A 436 2.28 -47.33 -55.46
C HIS A 436 1.27 -48.41 -55.85
N GLU A 437 0.01 -48.27 -55.42
CA GLU A 437 -1.07 -49.18 -55.78
C GLU A 437 -1.37 -49.15 -57.29
N GLU A 438 -1.47 -47.96 -57.90
CA GLU A 438 -1.64 -47.80 -59.36
C GLU A 438 -0.46 -48.39 -60.14
N LYS A 439 0.77 -48.20 -59.65
CA LYS A 439 1.98 -48.80 -60.24
C LYS A 439 1.92 -50.32 -60.19
N GLU A 440 1.47 -50.91 -59.08
CA GLU A 440 1.32 -52.36 -58.95
C GLU A 440 0.25 -52.91 -59.90
N GLN A 441 -0.88 -52.21 -60.03
CA GLN A 441 -1.93 -52.56 -61.00
C GLN A 441 -1.41 -52.54 -62.44
N LEU A 442 -0.68 -51.51 -62.84
CA LEU A 442 -0.07 -51.42 -64.18
C LEU A 442 0.99 -52.50 -64.41
N ALA A 443 1.78 -52.83 -63.40
CA ALA A 443 2.76 -53.91 -63.49
C ALA A 443 2.10 -55.28 -63.72
N LEU A 444 0.96 -55.54 -63.05
CA LEU A 444 0.16 -56.75 -63.28
C LEU A 444 -0.43 -56.78 -64.69
N GLN A 445 -0.98 -55.68 -65.18
CA GLN A 445 -1.50 -55.59 -66.55
C GLN A 445 -0.41 -55.85 -67.59
N LEU A 446 0.78 -55.26 -67.40
CA LEU A 446 1.92 -55.47 -68.27
C LEU A 446 2.39 -56.93 -68.25
N ALA A 447 2.40 -57.59 -67.09
CA ALA A 447 2.74 -59.00 -66.98
C ALA A 447 1.74 -59.91 -67.73
N VAL A 448 0.44 -59.58 -67.70
CA VAL A 448 -0.58 -60.30 -68.48
C VAL A 448 -0.36 -60.11 -69.98
N LEU A 449 -0.17 -58.88 -70.45
CA LEU A 449 0.06 -58.59 -71.87
C LEU A 449 1.34 -59.25 -72.41
N LEU A 450 2.42 -59.26 -71.62
CA LEU A 450 3.65 -59.98 -71.98
C LEU A 450 3.39 -61.47 -72.13
N LYS A 451 2.66 -62.08 -71.18
CA LYS A 451 2.31 -63.51 -71.24
C LYS A 451 1.42 -63.84 -72.45
N GLU A 452 0.48 -62.97 -72.79
CA GLU A 452 -0.33 -63.11 -74.01
C GLU A 452 0.54 -63.02 -75.26
N ASN A 453 1.44 -62.03 -75.33
CA ASN A 453 2.35 -61.87 -76.46
C ASN A 453 3.30 -63.07 -76.63
N ASP A 454 3.85 -63.59 -75.53
CA ASP A 454 4.67 -64.81 -75.55
C ASP A 454 3.86 -66.01 -76.06
N ALA A 455 2.60 -66.17 -75.64
CA ALA A 455 1.71 -67.22 -76.14
C ALA A 455 1.37 -67.06 -77.63
N PHE A 456 1.20 -65.83 -78.12
CA PHE A 456 1.01 -65.54 -79.54
C PHE A 456 2.28 -65.83 -80.35
N GLU A 457 3.45 -65.42 -79.87
CA GLU A 457 4.75 -65.74 -80.48
C GLU A 457 4.99 -67.25 -80.51
N ASP A 458 4.72 -67.97 -79.43
CA ASP A 458 4.84 -69.43 -79.36
C ASP A 458 3.83 -70.12 -80.30
N GLY A 459 2.59 -69.62 -80.39
CA GLY A 459 1.59 -70.10 -81.36
C GLY A 459 2.00 -69.81 -82.81
N GLY A 460 2.58 -68.64 -83.07
CA GLY A 460 3.14 -68.25 -84.37
C GLY A 460 4.35 -69.09 -84.76
N ARG A 461 5.25 -69.36 -83.81
CA ARG A 461 6.40 -70.25 -83.96
C ARG A 461 5.97 -71.69 -84.16
N GLN A 462 4.99 -72.20 -83.41
CA GLN A 462 4.41 -73.53 -83.62
C GLN A 462 3.78 -73.66 -85.00
N SER A 463 3.01 -72.66 -85.44
CA SER A 463 2.41 -72.63 -86.77
C SER A 463 3.46 -72.59 -87.90
N LEU A 464 4.51 -71.76 -87.74
CA LEU A 464 5.64 -71.70 -88.68
C LEU A 464 6.42 -73.03 -88.72
N MET A 465 6.68 -73.65 -87.57
CA MET A 465 7.38 -74.93 -87.44
C MET A 465 6.55 -76.07 -88.04
N GLU A 466 5.21 -76.02 -87.92
CA GLU A 466 4.31 -76.95 -88.60
C GLU A 466 4.33 -76.76 -90.13
N MET A 467 4.32 -75.51 -90.62
CA MET A 467 4.44 -75.21 -92.05
C MET A 467 5.79 -75.63 -92.64
N GLN A 468 6.90 -75.41 -91.94
CA GLN A 468 8.22 -75.91 -92.35
C GLN A 468 8.29 -77.44 -92.32
N SER A 469 7.67 -78.09 -91.33
CA SER A 469 7.62 -79.56 -91.25
C SER A 469 6.85 -80.19 -92.41
N ARG A 470 5.86 -79.49 -92.98
CA ARG A 470 5.12 -79.92 -94.18
C ARG A 470 5.91 -79.75 -95.49
N HIS A 471 6.98 -78.94 -95.50
CA HIS A 471 7.82 -78.67 -96.68
C HIS A 471 9.28 -79.16 -96.56
N GLY A 472 9.70 -79.65 -95.40
CA GLY A 472 11.06 -80.15 -95.13
C GLY A 472 11.24 -81.62 -95.50
N ALA A 473 11.17 -81.96 -96.79
CA ALA A 473 11.67 -83.25 -97.29
C ALA A 473 12.48 -83.04 -98.58
N ARG A 474 13.81 -83.21 -98.46
CA ARG A 474 14.93 -83.03 -99.44
C ARG A 474 15.66 -81.69 -99.20
N THR A 475 16.90 -81.64 -98.72
CA THR A 475 18.09 -82.43 -99.10
C THR A 475 19.08 -82.59 -97.93
N SER A 476 19.76 -83.74 -97.88
CA SER A 476 20.89 -84.06 -96.98
C SER A 476 22.21 -83.39 -97.38
N ASP A 477 23.06 -83.25 -96.35
CA ASP A 477 24.53 -83.25 -96.29
C ASP A 477 25.36 -82.31 -97.17
N SER A 478 26.18 -81.50 -96.50
CA SER A 478 27.62 -81.55 -96.72
C SER A 478 28.39 -80.97 -95.52
N ASP A 479 29.25 -81.80 -94.94
CA ASP A 479 30.43 -81.40 -94.19
C ASP A 479 31.30 -80.42 -95.00
N GLN A 480 31.69 -79.30 -94.38
CA GLN A 480 33.02 -78.69 -94.54
C GLN A 480 33.25 -77.54 -93.53
N GLN A 481 34.19 -77.79 -92.62
CA GLN A 481 35.10 -76.89 -91.90
C GLN A 481 35.06 -75.38 -92.24
N ALA A 482 35.03 -74.53 -91.20
CA ALA A 482 36.23 -73.81 -90.72
C ALA A 482 35.88 -72.77 -89.64
N TYR A 483 36.69 -72.77 -88.57
CA TYR A 483 37.11 -71.61 -87.75
C TYR A 483 36.05 -70.57 -87.33
N LEU A 484 35.78 -70.48 -86.02
CA LEU A 484 35.97 -69.25 -85.23
C LEU A 484 35.74 -69.50 -83.71
N VAL A 485 36.85 -69.57 -83.00
CA VAL A 485 37.18 -69.05 -81.67
C VAL A 485 36.22 -69.29 -80.48
N GLN A 486 36.84 -69.90 -79.47
CA GLN A 486 36.41 -70.18 -78.12
C GLN A 486 36.76 -69.02 -77.18
N ARG A 487 35.77 -68.42 -76.52
CA ARG A 487 35.87 -67.59 -75.30
C ARG A 487 34.43 -67.36 -74.82
N GLY A 488 33.97 -67.71 -73.63
CA GLY A 488 34.55 -67.82 -72.31
C GLY A 488 33.35 -67.55 -71.39
N ALA A 489 33.05 -68.47 -70.47
CA ALA A 489 32.00 -68.29 -69.49
C ALA A 489 32.46 -67.24 -68.48
N GLU A 490 31.82 -66.07 -68.48
CA GLU A 490 31.88 -65.12 -67.37
C GLU A 490 30.49 -64.55 -67.11
N ASP A 491 29.99 -64.91 -65.94
CA ASP A 491 28.91 -64.30 -65.18
C ASP A 491 29.12 -62.77 -65.08
N ARG A 492 28.25 -61.97 -65.72
CA ARG A 492 28.19 -60.52 -65.57
C ARG A 492 26.76 -59.99 -65.73
N ASP A 493 26.17 -59.65 -64.60
CA ASP A 493 25.39 -58.43 -64.35
C ASP A 493 24.54 -57.87 -65.51
N TRP A 494 23.32 -58.39 -65.64
CA TRP A 494 22.24 -57.86 -66.49
C TRP A 494 21.59 -56.55 -65.96
N ARG A 495 22.34 -55.62 -65.36
CA ARG A 495 21.76 -54.38 -64.76
C ARG A 495 22.32 -53.05 -65.25
N GLN A 496 23.08 -53.02 -66.35
CA GLN A 496 23.60 -51.75 -66.91
C GLN A 496 23.39 -51.66 -68.43
N GLN A 497 22.14 -51.50 -68.87
CA GLN A 497 21.81 -50.96 -70.19
C GLN A 497 20.62 -50.00 -70.10
N ARG A 498 20.93 -48.71 -69.94
CA ARG A 498 20.22 -47.58 -70.58
C ARG A 498 20.98 -46.29 -70.28
N ASN A 499 21.95 -45.99 -71.13
CA ASN A 499 22.41 -44.65 -71.48
C ASN A 499 23.36 -44.82 -72.68
N ILE A 500 22.79 -44.95 -73.87
CA ILE A 500 23.56 -44.79 -75.11
C ILE A 500 23.76 -43.27 -75.25
N PRO A 501 25.00 -42.75 -75.32
CA PRO A 501 25.23 -41.33 -75.53
C PRO A 501 24.62 -40.90 -76.86
N ILE A 502 23.68 -39.94 -76.83
CA ILE A 502 23.08 -39.36 -78.03
C ILE A 502 24.04 -38.26 -78.51
N HIS A 503 24.73 -38.50 -79.61
CA HIS A 503 25.65 -37.54 -80.23
C HIS A 503 24.89 -36.69 -81.26
N SER A 504 24.42 -35.52 -80.84
CA SER A 504 23.61 -34.62 -81.69
C SER A 504 24.35 -33.32 -82.02
N CYS A 505 24.29 -32.90 -83.29
CA CYS A 505 24.87 -31.64 -83.74
C CYS A 505 24.11 -30.45 -83.14
N PRO A 506 24.78 -29.53 -82.43
CA PRO A 506 24.10 -28.40 -81.79
C PRO A 506 23.58 -27.33 -82.76
N LYS A 507 24.00 -27.35 -84.03
CA LYS A 507 23.55 -26.37 -85.05
C LYS A 507 22.28 -26.80 -85.78
N CYS A 508 22.19 -28.06 -86.20
CA CYS A 508 21.05 -28.58 -86.99
C CYS A 508 20.20 -29.62 -86.25
N GLY A 509 20.65 -30.14 -85.10
CA GLY A 509 19.94 -31.14 -84.31
C GLY A 509 20.01 -32.57 -84.86
N GLU A 510 20.83 -32.84 -85.88
CA GLU A 510 20.96 -34.18 -86.46
C GLU A 510 21.68 -35.13 -85.50
N VAL A 511 21.08 -36.31 -85.25
CA VAL A 511 21.59 -37.33 -84.34
C VAL A 511 22.45 -38.31 -85.12
N LEU A 512 23.71 -38.43 -84.72
CA LEU A 512 24.72 -39.23 -85.39
C LEU A 512 25.15 -40.41 -84.52
N PRO A 513 25.51 -41.55 -85.13
CA PRO A 513 25.69 -42.81 -84.43
C PRO A 513 26.92 -42.85 -83.51
N ASP A 514 27.91 -41.99 -83.75
CA ASP A 514 29.16 -41.94 -82.99
C ASP A 514 29.79 -40.53 -83.04
N ILE A 515 30.76 -40.29 -82.14
CA ILE A 515 31.43 -39.00 -81.94
C ILE A 515 32.30 -38.58 -83.15
N ASP A 516 32.89 -39.53 -83.88
CA ASP A 516 33.78 -39.23 -85.01
C ASP A 516 32.95 -38.73 -86.20
N THR A 517 31.80 -39.37 -86.44
CA THR A 517 30.80 -38.93 -87.43
C THR A 517 30.22 -37.55 -87.05
N LEU A 518 30.00 -37.28 -85.75
CA LEU A 518 29.57 -35.97 -85.27
C LEU A 518 30.65 -34.90 -85.50
N GLN A 519 31.93 -35.19 -85.24
CA GLN A 519 33.02 -34.23 -85.45
C GLN A 519 33.20 -33.85 -86.92
N ILE A 520 33.08 -34.82 -87.84
CA ILE A 520 33.12 -34.55 -89.28
C ILE A 520 31.93 -33.68 -89.70
N HIS A 521 30.71 -34.07 -89.28
CA HIS A 521 29.50 -33.32 -89.60
C HIS A 521 29.55 -31.89 -89.04
N VAL A 522 30.00 -31.68 -87.80
CA VAL A 522 30.09 -30.34 -87.19
C VAL A 522 31.09 -29.46 -87.95
N MET A 523 32.17 -30.03 -88.49
CA MET A 523 33.15 -29.27 -89.28
C MET A 523 32.55 -28.73 -90.59
N ASP A 524 31.74 -29.54 -91.28
CA ASP A 524 31.03 -29.14 -92.50
C ASP A 524 29.81 -28.26 -92.20
N CYS A 525 29.15 -28.49 -91.07
CA CYS A 525 27.93 -27.79 -90.68
C CYS A 525 28.22 -26.41 -90.10
N ILE A 526 29.44 -26.09 -89.63
CA ILE A 526 29.80 -24.77 -89.08
C ILE A 526 30.06 -23.72 -90.17
N ILE A 527 30.48 -24.12 -91.38
CA ILE A 527 30.55 -23.25 -92.57
C ILE A 527 29.12 -22.89 -93.03
#